data_AF-A0A946TXB0-F1
#
_entry.id   AF-A0A946TXB0-F1
#
_cell.length_a   1.000
_cell.length_b   1.000
_cell.length_c   1.000
_cell.angle_alpha   90.00
_cell.angle_beta   90.00
_cell.angle_gamma   90.00
#
_symmetry.space_group_name_H-M   'P 1'
#
loop_
_entity.id
_entity.type
_entity.pdbx_description
1 polymer ?
#
loop_
_entity_poly.entity_id
_entity_poly.type
_entity_poly.pdbx_seq_one_letter_code
_entity_poly.pdbx_strand_id
1 'polypeptide(L)'
;MKGALVVCLVLVNIVCQGFAEEKSSYPIVSPLANFKWRIYNPRSVTSRYAIITQFIANSSLVVIPEKIHKISVKKIERSAFFRCSAMSQIIFPDTVNYIGSSAFNRCSQLSKIIIPKEVSIIRASTFFRCVNLNSVQLSENVYSIREYAFSDCRNLKEITIPSKVRSIENNAFSECHGLEKVIFLGNAPEENPEVFQGSEPVIYRSEKSKGWKETWCGRPVKIITDSSS
;
A
#
# COMPACT_ATOMS: atom_id res chain seq x y z
N MET A 1 -28.87 -10.57 21.40
CA MET A 1 -28.56 -9.24 20.79
C MET A 1 -27.90 -8.38 21.84
N LYS A 2 -26.81 -7.68 21.50
CA LYS A 2 -25.71 -7.17 22.38
C LYS A 2 -24.63 -8.23 22.61
N GLY A 3 -23.59 -8.20 21.78
CA GLY A 3 -22.43 -9.10 21.87
C GLY A 3 -21.59 -9.17 20.60
N ALA A 4 -22.22 -8.99 19.43
CA ALA A 4 -21.54 -9.11 18.13
C ALA A 4 -20.94 -7.79 17.58
N LEU A 5 -21.00 -6.70 18.34
CA LEU A 5 -20.49 -5.38 17.92
C LEU A 5 -19.17 -4.98 18.59
N VAL A 6 -18.68 -5.75 19.57
CA VAL A 6 -17.53 -5.35 20.40
C VAL A 6 -16.19 -5.93 19.91
N VAL A 7 -16.20 -6.97 19.07
CA VAL A 7 -14.96 -7.63 18.60
C VAL A 7 -14.44 -7.05 17.27
N CYS A 8 -15.29 -6.35 16.50
CA CYS A 8 -14.85 -5.68 15.26
C CYS A 8 -13.98 -4.42 15.51
N LEU A 9 -13.93 -3.93 16.76
CA LEU A 9 -13.14 -2.77 17.19
C LEU A 9 -11.79 -3.12 17.84
N VAL A 10 -11.53 -4.39 18.16
CA VAL A 10 -10.29 -4.78 18.86
C VAL A 10 -9.12 -5.04 17.89
N LEU A 11 -9.40 -5.33 16.61
CA LEU A 11 -8.35 -5.45 15.58
C LEU A 11 -8.03 -4.14 14.85
N VAL A 12 -8.78 -3.06 15.08
CA VAL A 12 -8.41 -1.70 14.60
C VAL A 12 -7.40 -1.03 15.55
N ASN A 13 -7.27 -1.50 16.80
CA ASN A 13 -6.48 -0.83 17.84
C ASN A 13 -5.10 -1.43 18.15
N ILE A 14 -4.69 -2.56 17.55
CA ILE A 14 -3.37 -3.16 17.85
C ILE A 14 -2.25 -2.63 16.93
N VAL A 15 -2.56 -1.95 15.82
CA VAL A 15 -1.52 -1.35 14.94
C VAL A 15 -1.29 0.15 15.23
N CYS A 16 -2.17 0.81 15.97
CA CYS A 16 -1.87 2.15 16.50
C CYS A 16 -0.81 2.10 17.62
N GLN A 17 -0.62 0.97 18.30
CA GLN A 17 0.33 0.83 19.42
C GLN A 17 1.82 0.79 19.02
N GLY A 18 2.15 0.93 17.73
CA GLY A 18 3.54 1.14 17.28
C GLY A 18 3.86 2.54 16.75
N PHE A 19 2.87 3.43 16.63
CA PHE A 19 3.05 4.78 16.04
C PHE A 19 2.24 5.89 16.76
N ALA A 20 1.50 5.57 17.81
CA ALA A 20 0.65 6.53 18.53
C ALA A 20 1.11 6.86 19.97
N GLU A 21 2.34 6.53 20.36
CA GLU A 21 2.93 7.00 21.63
C GLU A 21 4.24 7.73 21.36
N GLU A 22 4.10 9.00 20.96
CA GLU A 22 4.88 10.19 21.34
C GLU A 22 4.73 11.24 20.23
N LYS A 23 3.89 12.25 20.45
CA LYS A 23 3.89 13.51 19.68
C LYS A 23 5.13 14.36 20.05
N SER A 24 6.31 13.76 20.08
CA SER A 24 7.58 14.41 20.37
C SER A 24 8.56 14.05 19.24
N SER A 25 8.72 14.98 18.29
CA SER A 25 9.48 14.88 17.04
C SER A 25 8.79 14.07 15.91
N TYR A 26 7.94 14.75 15.13
CA TYR A 26 7.76 14.31 13.74
C TYR A 26 9.14 14.33 13.06
N PRO A 27 9.48 13.33 12.25
CA PRO A 27 10.76 13.32 11.55
C PRO A 27 10.88 14.57 10.67
N ILE A 28 12.07 15.17 10.66
CA ILE A 28 12.36 16.40 9.90
C ILE A 28 11.98 16.17 8.44
N VAL A 29 11.13 17.06 7.91
CA VAL A 29 10.70 17.01 6.50
C VAL A 29 11.92 17.00 5.60
N SER A 30 11.95 16.11 4.60
CA SER A 30 13.08 16.04 3.68
C SER A 30 13.24 17.38 2.94
N PRO A 31 14.47 17.90 2.80
CA PRO A 31 14.72 19.15 2.08
C PRO A 31 14.03 19.17 0.72
N LEU A 32 13.42 20.30 0.35
CA LEU A 32 12.76 20.43 -0.96
C LEU A 32 13.72 20.19 -2.13
N ALA A 33 15.02 20.47 -1.94
CA ALA A 33 16.07 20.19 -2.92
C ALA A 33 16.23 18.68 -3.23
N ASN A 34 15.72 17.79 -2.37
CA ASN A 34 15.74 16.34 -2.63
C ASN A 34 14.69 15.91 -3.66
N PHE A 35 13.78 16.81 -4.06
CA PHE A 35 12.68 16.50 -4.96
C PHE A 35 12.68 17.42 -6.19
N LYS A 36 12.42 16.85 -7.35
CA LYS A 36 11.81 17.58 -8.46
C LYS A 36 10.29 17.58 -8.28
N TRP A 37 9.68 18.71 -8.57
CA TRP A 37 8.25 18.91 -8.39
C TRP A 37 7.71 19.95 -9.37
N ARG A 38 6.39 19.95 -9.53
CA ARG A 38 5.68 20.98 -10.32
C ARG A 38 4.33 21.28 -9.69
N ILE A 39 3.79 22.46 -9.99
CA ILE A 39 2.42 22.82 -9.63
C ILE A 39 1.50 22.51 -10.79
N TYR A 40 0.46 21.72 -10.53
CA TYR A 40 -0.67 21.65 -11.45
C TYR A 40 -1.54 22.89 -11.27
N ASN A 41 -1.69 23.65 -12.36
CA ASN A 41 -2.46 24.89 -12.37
C ASN A 41 -3.73 24.74 -13.20
N PRO A 42 -4.87 24.32 -12.59
CA PRO A 42 -6.15 24.36 -13.28
C PRO A 42 -6.65 25.80 -13.40
N ARG A 43 -7.74 25.99 -14.16
CA ARG A 43 -8.38 27.32 -14.33
C ARG A 43 -8.77 28.00 -13.01
N SER A 44 -8.96 27.23 -11.93
CA SER A 44 -9.22 27.76 -10.59
C SER A 44 -7.97 27.68 -9.69
N VAL A 45 -7.56 28.82 -9.14
CA VAL A 45 -6.42 28.95 -8.21
C VAL A 45 -6.60 28.07 -6.95
N THR A 46 -7.84 27.85 -6.50
CA THR A 46 -8.17 27.02 -5.32
C THR A 46 -8.03 25.53 -5.59
N SER A 47 -7.96 25.13 -6.86
CA SER A 47 -7.79 23.72 -7.27
C SER A 47 -6.33 23.36 -7.57
N ARG A 48 -5.38 24.27 -7.34
CA ARG A 48 -3.94 24.01 -7.50
C ARG A 48 -3.46 22.95 -6.52
N TYR A 49 -2.53 22.13 -6.98
CA TYR A 49 -1.83 21.17 -6.12
C TYR A 49 -0.41 20.92 -6.62
N ALA A 50 0.47 20.54 -5.71
CA ALA A 50 1.84 20.16 -6.02
C ALA A 50 1.93 18.65 -6.35
N ILE A 51 2.84 18.33 -7.27
CA ILE A 51 3.15 16.99 -7.74
C ILE A 51 4.64 16.76 -7.52
N ILE A 52 5.00 15.70 -6.78
CA ILE A 52 6.38 15.21 -6.72
C ILE A 52 6.64 14.38 -7.99
N THR A 53 7.61 14.80 -8.79
CA THR A 53 7.90 14.18 -10.09
C THR A 53 9.12 13.28 -10.05
N GLN A 54 10.07 13.57 -9.16
CA GLN A 54 11.26 12.73 -8.96
C GLN A 54 11.85 12.98 -7.57
N PHE A 55 12.36 11.94 -6.93
CA PHE A 55 13.29 12.03 -5.80
C PHE A 55 14.72 11.88 -6.33
N ILE A 56 15.59 12.82 -5.98
CA ILE A 56 16.95 12.91 -6.54
C ILE A 56 18.05 12.76 -5.48
N ALA A 57 17.69 12.67 -4.20
CA ALA A 57 18.65 12.44 -3.14
C ALA A 57 18.89 10.96 -2.87
N ASN A 58 19.90 10.69 -2.04
CA ASN A 58 20.24 9.37 -1.53
C ASN A 58 20.04 9.37 -0.01
N SER A 59 18.83 8.99 0.44
CA SER A 59 18.44 9.00 1.85
C SER A 59 17.69 7.72 2.20
N SER A 60 17.90 7.20 3.41
CA SER A 60 17.18 6.04 3.95
C SER A 60 15.76 6.38 4.38
N LEU A 61 15.57 7.57 4.98
CA LEU A 61 14.26 8.10 5.35
C LEU A 61 13.87 9.24 4.41
N VAL A 62 12.66 9.15 3.86
CA VAL A 62 12.04 10.19 3.06
C VAL A 62 10.75 10.65 3.72
N VAL A 63 10.64 11.95 3.98
CA VAL A 63 9.42 12.57 4.50
C VAL A 63 8.90 13.53 3.43
N ILE A 64 7.78 13.17 2.80
CA ILE A 64 7.15 13.99 1.75
C ILE A 64 6.59 15.26 2.39
N PRO A 65 6.89 16.45 1.86
CA PRO A 65 6.35 17.70 2.41
C PRO A 65 4.83 17.75 2.21
N GLU A 66 4.09 18.22 3.23
CA GLU A 66 2.64 18.46 3.11
C GLU A 66 2.33 19.54 2.06
N LYS A 67 3.19 20.57 1.99
CA LYS A 67 3.03 21.73 1.11
C LYS A 67 4.34 22.12 0.46
N ILE A 68 4.26 22.59 -0.78
CA ILE A 68 5.35 23.29 -1.48
C ILE A 68 4.84 24.69 -1.81
N HIS A 69 5.52 25.72 -1.29
CA HIS A 69 5.10 27.12 -1.43
C HIS A 69 3.62 27.36 -1.09
N LYS A 70 3.17 26.81 0.07
CA LYS A 70 1.77 26.85 0.56
C LYS A 70 0.75 26.04 -0.25
N ILE A 71 1.18 25.32 -1.30
CA ILE A 71 0.30 24.47 -2.12
C ILE A 71 0.44 23.02 -1.67
N SER A 72 -0.67 22.36 -1.32
CA SER A 72 -0.69 20.97 -0.85
C SER A 72 -0.13 19.99 -1.89
N VAL A 73 0.75 19.09 -1.46
CA VAL A 73 1.22 17.96 -2.25
C VAL A 73 0.12 16.91 -2.30
N LYS A 74 -0.40 16.64 -3.50
CA LYS A 74 -1.49 15.66 -3.68
C LYS A 74 -1.06 14.42 -4.45
N LYS A 75 -0.03 14.51 -5.28
CA LYS A 75 0.34 13.43 -6.19
C LYS A 75 1.83 13.11 -6.15
N ILE A 76 2.11 11.81 -6.20
CA ILE A 76 3.40 11.24 -6.54
C ILE A 76 3.29 10.75 -7.98
N GLU A 77 4.10 11.30 -8.88
CA GLU A 77 4.03 10.98 -10.31
C GLU A 77 4.56 9.56 -10.61
N ARG A 78 4.32 9.10 -11.84
CA ARG A 78 4.88 7.86 -12.37
C ARG A 78 6.39 7.85 -12.17
N SER A 79 6.92 6.74 -11.66
CA SER A 79 8.37 6.52 -11.48
C SER A 79 9.10 7.54 -10.60
N ALA A 80 8.39 8.32 -9.76
CA ALA A 80 9.03 9.39 -8.97
C ALA A 80 10.14 8.90 -8.03
N PHE A 81 10.08 7.66 -7.55
CA PHE A 81 11.09 7.00 -6.72
C PHE A 81 11.69 5.76 -7.40
N PHE A 82 11.73 5.73 -8.74
CA PHE A 82 12.28 4.59 -9.47
C PHE A 82 13.75 4.34 -9.08
N ARG A 83 14.05 3.10 -8.65
CA ARG A 83 15.38 2.66 -8.21
C ARG A 83 15.97 3.49 -7.05
N CYS A 84 15.15 4.04 -6.16
CA CYS A 84 15.63 4.63 -4.91
C CYS A 84 16.12 3.53 -3.94
N SER A 85 17.31 2.99 -4.24
CA SER A 85 17.85 1.80 -3.58
C SER A 85 18.36 2.02 -2.16
N ALA A 86 18.49 3.25 -1.68
CA ALA A 86 18.85 3.52 -0.30
C ALA A 86 17.64 3.72 0.62
N MET A 87 16.48 4.07 0.06
CA MET A 87 15.29 4.42 0.82
C MET A 87 14.68 3.18 1.46
N SER A 88 14.73 3.13 2.79
CA SER A 88 14.13 2.07 3.60
C SER A 88 12.73 2.42 4.10
N GLN A 89 12.45 3.72 4.26
CA GLN A 89 11.18 4.22 4.76
C GLN A 89 10.77 5.51 4.04
N ILE A 90 9.48 5.60 3.73
CA ILE A 90 8.84 6.82 3.24
C ILE A 90 7.62 7.16 4.10
N ILE A 91 7.47 8.45 4.41
CA ILE A 91 6.35 9.00 5.17
C ILE A 91 5.61 9.99 4.26
N PHE A 92 4.32 9.76 4.09
CA PHE A 92 3.45 10.64 3.32
C PHE A 92 2.65 11.58 4.24
N PRO A 93 2.33 12.80 3.80
CA PRO A 93 1.28 13.59 4.40
C PRO A 93 -0.09 13.05 3.97
N ASP A 94 -1.10 13.32 4.80
CA ASP A 94 -2.51 12.96 4.56
C ASP A 94 -3.09 13.55 3.26
N THR A 95 -2.43 14.57 2.70
CA THR A 95 -2.88 15.26 1.48
C THR A 95 -2.64 14.45 0.20
N VAL A 96 -1.78 13.42 0.23
CA VAL A 96 -1.49 12.59 -0.94
C VAL A 96 -2.68 11.68 -1.25
N ASN A 97 -3.22 11.79 -2.46
CA ASN A 97 -4.36 10.99 -2.93
C ASN A 97 -4.07 10.22 -4.22
N TYR A 98 -2.84 10.31 -4.74
CA TYR A 98 -2.44 9.67 -5.97
C TYR A 98 -0.97 9.24 -5.91
N ILE A 99 -0.73 7.97 -6.21
CA ILE A 99 0.60 7.39 -6.43
C ILE A 99 0.62 6.80 -7.85
N GLY A 100 1.53 7.29 -8.69
CA GLY A 100 1.67 6.89 -10.09
C GLY A 100 2.17 5.46 -10.28
N SER A 101 1.98 4.92 -11.49
CA SER A 101 2.55 3.62 -11.85
C SER A 101 4.07 3.62 -11.68
N SER A 102 4.63 2.48 -11.31
CA SER A 102 6.08 2.31 -11.07
C SER A 102 6.69 3.28 -10.07
N ALA A 103 5.91 4.00 -9.26
CA ALA A 103 6.42 5.06 -8.40
C ALA A 103 7.58 4.61 -7.51
N PHE A 104 7.53 3.39 -6.97
CA PHE A 104 8.55 2.80 -6.09
C PHE A 104 9.25 1.58 -6.72
N ASN A 105 9.14 1.40 -8.03
CA ASN A 105 9.71 0.24 -8.72
C ASN A 105 11.23 0.16 -8.48
N ARG A 106 11.70 -1.01 -8.02
CA ARG A 106 13.08 -1.32 -7.62
C ARG A 106 13.61 -0.49 -6.44
N CYS A 107 12.76 -0.01 -5.54
CA CYS A 107 13.19 0.48 -4.23
C CYS A 107 13.61 -0.70 -3.33
N SER A 108 14.79 -1.27 -3.59
CA SER A 108 15.20 -2.55 -3.02
C SER A 108 15.36 -2.56 -1.50
N GLN A 109 15.59 -1.41 -0.86
CA GLN A 109 15.70 -1.31 0.61
C GLN A 109 14.40 -0.95 1.31
N LEU A 110 13.34 -0.57 0.57
CA LEU A 110 12.06 -0.19 1.14
C LEU A 110 11.48 -1.39 1.90
N SER A 111 11.37 -1.29 3.21
CA SER A 111 10.95 -2.41 4.07
C SER A 111 9.50 -2.28 4.54
N LYS A 112 9.03 -1.04 4.72
CA LYS A 112 7.67 -0.74 5.17
C LYS A 112 7.06 0.40 4.36
N ILE A 113 5.77 0.27 4.06
CA ILE A 113 4.99 1.39 3.53
C ILE A 113 3.58 1.44 4.10
N ILE A 114 3.13 2.66 4.42
CA ILE A 114 1.75 2.98 4.76
C ILE A 114 1.17 3.80 3.61
N ILE A 115 0.17 3.25 2.94
CA ILE A 115 -0.50 3.91 1.82
C ILE A 115 -1.43 5.01 2.35
N PRO A 116 -1.36 6.25 1.83
CA PRO A 116 -2.22 7.34 2.27
C PRO A 116 -3.72 7.02 2.15
N LYS A 117 -4.51 7.47 3.12
CA LYS A 117 -5.95 7.15 3.23
C LYS A 117 -6.77 7.50 1.98
N GLU A 118 -6.41 8.55 1.25
CA GLU A 118 -7.14 8.99 0.05
C GLU A 118 -6.72 8.25 -1.23
N VAL A 119 -5.71 7.38 -1.18
CA VAL A 119 -5.30 6.57 -2.34
C VAL A 119 -6.27 5.40 -2.51
N SER A 120 -6.85 5.31 -3.70
CA SER A 120 -7.90 4.34 -4.04
C SER A 120 -7.47 3.24 -5.03
N ILE A 121 -6.30 3.39 -5.66
CA ILE A 121 -5.75 2.42 -6.62
C ILE A 121 -4.27 2.24 -6.33
N ILE A 122 -3.82 0.99 -6.18
CA ILE A 122 -2.41 0.64 -6.28
C ILE A 122 -2.12 0.41 -7.76
N ARG A 123 -1.34 1.30 -8.37
CA ARG A 123 -1.13 1.32 -9.83
C ARG A 123 -0.14 0.27 -10.30
N ALA A 124 -0.09 0.10 -11.62
CA ALA A 124 0.73 -0.90 -12.26
C ALA A 124 2.20 -0.77 -11.83
N SER A 125 2.81 -1.89 -11.44
CA SER A 125 4.21 -1.99 -11.01
C SER A 125 4.63 -1.05 -9.88
N THR A 126 3.70 -0.50 -9.08
CA THR A 126 4.02 0.53 -8.06
C THR A 126 5.17 0.13 -7.15
N PHE A 127 5.18 -1.11 -6.66
CA PHE A 127 6.20 -1.71 -5.79
C PHE A 127 6.97 -2.85 -6.45
N PHE A 128 6.94 -2.95 -7.78
CA PHE A 128 7.64 -4.01 -8.50
C PHE A 128 9.11 -4.09 -8.08
N ARG A 129 9.59 -5.28 -7.67
CA ARG A 129 10.96 -5.51 -7.18
C ARG A 129 11.36 -4.70 -5.96
N CYS A 130 10.43 -4.36 -5.06
CA CYS A 130 10.76 -3.93 -3.70
C CYS A 130 11.08 -5.16 -2.84
N VAL A 131 12.24 -5.78 -3.10
CA VAL A 131 12.56 -7.12 -2.58
C VAL A 131 12.57 -7.22 -1.04
N ASN A 132 12.88 -6.13 -0.33
CA ASN A 132 12.87 -6.09 1.14
C ASN A 132 11.53 -5.66 1.76
N LEU A 133 10.52 -5.34 0.96
CA LEU A 133 9.22 -4.89 1.44
C LEU A 133 8.53 -6.03 2.19
N ASN A 134 8.41 -5.88 3.51
CA ASN A 134 7.84 -6.90 4.39
C ASN A 134 6.56 -6.45 5.10
N SER A 135 6.28 -5.15 5.13
CA SER A 135 5.10 -4.57 5.77
C SER A 135 4.42 -3.56 4.85
N VAL A 136 3.18 -3.86 4.47
CA VAL A 136 2.34 -3.00 3.63
C VAL A 136 1.02 -2.76 4.34
N GLN A 137 0.72 -1.50 4.64
CA GLN A 137 -0.61 -1.09 5.10
C GLN A 137 -1.34 -0.38 3.96
N LEU A 138 -2.33 -1.06 3.39
CA LEU A 138 -3.20 -0.49 2.36
C LEU A 138 -4.24 0.46 2.98
N SER A 139 -4.65 1.47 2.22
CA SER A 139 -5.79 2.31 2.59
C SER A 139 -7.10 1.53 2.46
N GLU A 140 -8.05 1.74 3.38
CA GLU A 140 -9.41 1.19 3.30
C GLU A 140 -10.18 1.62 2.04
N ASN A 141 -9.71 2.66 1.34
CA ASN A 141 -10.31 3.16 0.11
C ASN A 141 -9.78 2.47 -1.16
N VAL A 142 -8.78 1.59 -1.05
CA VAL A 142 -8.27 0.84 -2.20
C VAL A 142 -9.38 -0.07 -2.74
N TYR A 143 -9.71 0.11 -4.03
CA TYR A 143 -10.68 -0.74 -4.73
C TYR A 143 -10.06 -1.57 -5.86
N SER A 144 -8.82 -1.28 -6.25
CA SER A 144 -8.12 -1.96 -7.35
C SER A 144 -6.61 -2.04 -7.10
N ILE A 145 -6.06 -3.23 -7.32
CA ILE A 145 -4.61 -3.52 -7.31
C ILE A 145 -4.23 -3.94 -8.73
N ARG A 146 -3.43 -3.11 -9.39
CA ARG A 146 -3.13 -3.24 -10.83
C ARG A 146 -1.96 -4.18 -11.12
N GLU A 147 -1.77 -4.46 -12.40
CA GLU A 147 -0.77 -5.38 -12.93
C GLU A 147 0.63 -5.19 -12.31
N TYR A 148 1.27 -6.27 -11.88
CA TYR A 148 2.61 -6.28 -11.24
C TYR A 148 2.78 -5.39 -9.99
N ALA A 149 1.70 -4.89 -9.37
CA ALA A 149 1.78 -3.90 -8.29
C ALA A 149 2.79 -4.25 -7.18
N PHE A 150 2.85 -5.51 -6.76
CA PHE A 150 3.76 -6.05 -5.75
C PHE A 150 4.62 -7.21 -6.29
N SER A 151 4.73 -7.38 -7.60
CA SER A 151 5.50 -8.49 -8.17
C SER A 151 6.98 -8.42 -7.75
N ASP A 152 7.56 -9.57 -7.43
CA ASP A 152 8.94 -9.76 -6.97
C ASP A 152 9.23 -9.07 -5.61
N CYS A 153 8.21 -8.88 -4.77
CA CYS A 153 8.34 -8.46 -3.36
C CYS A 153 8.65 -9.67 -2.46
N ARG A 154 9.86 -10.21 -2.58
CA ARG A 154 10.24 -11.51 -2.00
C ARG A 154 10.12 -11.63 -0.48
N ASN A 155 10.27 -10.53 0.26
CA ASN A 155 10.17 -10.54 1.73
C ASN A 155 8.77 -10.20 2.26
N LEU A 156 7.77 -9.99 1.39
CA LEU A 156 6.40 -9.74 1.81
C LEU A 156 5.79 -11.02 2.35
N LYS A 157 5.59 -11.13 3.66
CA LYS A 157 5.07 -12.34 4.32
C LYS A 157 3.56 -12.40 4.38
N GLU A 158 2.96 -11.27 4.73
CA GLU A 158 1.52 -11.13 4.90
C GLU A 158 1.06 -9.81 4.25
N ILE A 159 -0.13 -9.83 3.64
CA ILE A 159 -0.82 -8.60 3.25
C ILE A 159 -2.32 -8.71 3.53
N THR A 160 -2.88 -7.63 4.08
CA THR A 160 -4.31 -7.47 4.28
C THR A 160 -4.92 -6.64 3.15
N ILE A 161 -5.85 -7.24 2.42
CA ILE A 161 -6.60 -6.67 1.32
C ILE A 161 -7.91 -6.04 1.86
N PRO A 162 -8.09 -4.71 1.74
CA PRO A 162 -9.27 -4.01 2.24
C PRO A 162 -10.60 -4.47 1.62
N SER A 163 -11.70 -4.23 2.34
CA SER A 163 -13.02 -4.73 1.98
C SER A 163 -13.59 -4.17 0.66
N LYS A 164 -13.08 -3.03 0.18
CA LYS A 164 -13.52 -2.38 -1.06
C LYS A 164 -12.81 -2.92 -2.31
N VAL A 165 -11.80 -3.78 -2.19
CA VAL A 165 -11.06 -4.31 -3.34
C VAL A 165 -11.95 -5.23 -4.16
N ARG A 166 -12.16 -4.87 -5.44
CA ARG A 166 -13.00 -5.62 -6.38
C ARG A 166 -12.20 -6.28 -7.51
N SER A 167 -10.98 -5.79 -7.76
CA SER A 167 -10.14 -6.24 -8.87
C SER A 167 -8.67 -6.29 -8.43
N ILE A 168 -8.04 -7.44 -8.69
CA ILE A 168 -6.61 -7.69 -8.56
C ILE A 168 -6.15 -8.24 -9.91
N GLU A 169 -5.30 -7.49 -10.59
CA GLU A 169 -4.91 -7.78 -11.98
C GLU A 169 -3.73 -8.75 -12.09
N ASN A 170 -3.38 -9.10 -13.33
CA ASN A 170 -2.37 -10.10 -13.66
C ASN A 170 -1.07 -9.82 -12.90
N ASN A 171 -0.50 -10.88 -12.33
CA ASN A 171 0.81 -10.84 -11.70
C ASN A 171 0.94 -9.81 -10.56
N ALA A 172 -0.17 -9.33 -9.98
CA ALA A 172 -0.11 -8.33 -8.91
C ALA A 172 0.79 -8.76 -7.74
N PHE A 173 0.86 -10.06 -7.44
CA PHE A 173 1.70 -10.67 -6.42
C PHE A 173 2.54 -11.83 -6.99
N SER A 174 3.00 -11.74 -8.24
CA SER A 174 3.86 -12.78 -8.80
C SER A 174 5.28 -12.76 -8.20
N GLU A 175 5.92 -13.92 -8.10
CA GLU A 175 7.30 -14.09 -7.59
C GLU A 175 7.52 -13.52 -6.16
N CYS A 176 6.45 -13.43 -5.37
CA CYS A 176 6.49 -13.10 -3.95
C CYS A 176 6.73 -14.37 -3.13
N HIS A 177 7.92 -14.96 -3.25
CA HIS A 177 8.21 -16.28 -2.65
C HIS A 177 8.06 -16.34 -1.12
N GLY A 178 8.17 -15.21 -0.42
CA GLY A 178 7.93 -15.13 1.03
C GLY A 178 6.47 -14.95 1.41
N LEU A 179 5.55 -14.79 0.45
CA LEU A 179 4.14 -14.50 0.73
C LEU A 179 3.41 -15.77 1.18
N GLU A 180 3.29 -15.90 2.49
CA GLU A 180 2.64 -17.03 3.16
C GLU A 180 1.14 -16.80 3.32
N LYS A 181 0.72 -15.53 3.50
CA LYS A 181 -0.65 -15.20 3.91
C LYS A 181 -1.23 -13.97 3.21
N VAL A 182 -2.45 -14.11 2.69
CA VAL A 182 -3.23 -12.98 2.17
C VAL A 182 -4.58 -12.95 2.87
N ILE A 183 -4.88 -11.85 3.57
CA ILE A 183 -6.12 -11.70 4.33
C ILE A 183 -7.07 -10.78 3.57
N PHE A 184 -8.26 -11.24 3.21
CA PHE A 184 -9.30 -10.43 2.61
C PHE A 184 -10.34 -10.02 3.64
N LEU A 185 -10.56 -8.70 3.76
CA LEU A 185 -11.60 -8.13 4.61
C LEU A 185 -12.97 -8.01 3.89
N GLY A 186 -13.01 -8.28 2.59
CA GLY A 186 -14.19 -8.16 1.73
C GLY A 186 -14.64 -9.49 1.12
N ASN A 187 -15.61 -9.39 0.20
CA ASN A 187 -16.02 -10.50 -0.66
C ASN A 187 -14.87 -10.88 -1.62
N ALA A 188 -14.94 -12.09 -2.19
CA ALA A 188 -13.99 -12.52 -3.21
C ALA A 188 -13.99 -11.52 -4.39
N PRO A 189 -12.83 -10.95 -4.77
CA PRO A 189 -12.70 -10.20 -6.01
C PRO A 189 -12.88 -11.11 -7.24
N GLU A 190 -13.00 -10.49 -8.41
CA GLU A 190 -12.94 -11.21 -9.68
C GLU A 190 -11.67 -12.08 -9.74
N GLU A 191 -11.86 -13.35 -10.11
CA GLU A 191 -10.78 -14.33 -10.13
C GLU A 191 -9.88 -14.13 -11.35
N ASN A 192 -8.58 -14.07 -11.11
CA ASN A 192 -7.56 -13.97 -12.14
C ASN A 192 -6.43 -14.96 -11.81
N PRO A 193 -6.28 -16.06 -12.58
CA PRO A 193 -5.33 -17.11 -12.28
C PRO A 193 -3.86 -16.64 -12.18
N GLU A 194 -3.51 -15.52 -12.81
CA GLU A 194 -2.13 -15.02 -12.85
C GLU A 194 -1.74 -14.16 -11.64
N VAL A 195 -2.66 -13.88 -10.71
CA VAL A 195 -2.40 -12.99 -9.55
C VAL A 195 -1.17 -13.44 -8.74
N PHE A 196 -1.00 -14.75 -8.56
CA PHE A 196 0.03 -15.36 -7.72
C PHE A 196 1.01 -16.25 -8.51
N GLN A 197 1.30 -15.95 -9.78
CA GLN A 197 2.30 -16.72 -10.53
C GLN A 197 3.63 -16.78 -9.74
N GLY A 198 4.14 -17.98 -9.43
CA GLY A 198 5.37 -18.17 -8.64
C GLY A 198 5.27 -17.88 -7.13
N SER A 199 4.05 -17.61 -6.61
CA SER A 199 3.78 -17.36 -5.19
C SER A 199 2.71 -18.32 -4.67
N GLU A 200 2.84 -18.86 -3.46
CA GLU A 200 1.92 -19.89 -2.94
C GLU A 200 1.27 -19.53 -1.58
N PRO A 201 0.61 -18.37 -1.45
CA PRO A 201 -0.01 -18.00 -0.18
C PRO A 201 -1.23 -18.84 0.14
N VAL A 202 -1.57 -18.90 1.43
CA VAL A 202 -2.91 -19.28 1.89
C VAL A 202 -3.77 -18.02 1.97
N ILE A 203 -4.97 -18.10 1.39
CA ILE A 203 -5.95 -17.02 1.42
C ILE A 203 -6.80 -17.17 2.68
N TYR A 204 -6.96 -16.08 3.43
CA TYR A 204 -7.81 -16.01 4.61
C TYR A 204 -8.94 -15.01 4.37
N ARG A 205 -10.15 -15.36 4.77
CA ARG A 205 -11.33 -14.51 4.62
C ARG A 205 -12.20 -14.54 5.87
N SER A 206 -13.03 -13.51 6.05
CA SER A 206 -14.01 -13.50 7.14
C SER A 206 -15.17 -14.46 6.86
N GLU A 207 -15.76 -15.06 7.90
CA GLU A 207 -16.89 -16.00 7.75
C GLU A 207 -18.08 -15.39 6.98
N LYS A 208 -18.31 -14.08 7.17
CA LYS A 208 -19.44 -13.35 6.57
C LYS A 208 -19.23 -12.95 5.10
N SER A 209 -18.00 -13.04 4.59
CA SER A 209 -17.69 -12.67 3.21
C SER A 209 -18.20 -13.71 2.21
N LYS A 210 -18.60 -13.25 1.03
CA LYS A 210 -19.27 -14.03 -0.01
C LYS A 210 -18.37 -14.20 -1.25
N GLY A 211 -18.72 -15.17 -2.10
CA GLY A 211 -18.07 -15.39 -3.41
C GLY A 211 -16.82 -16.27 -3.37
N TRP A 212 -16.44 -16.80 -2.21
CA TRP A 212 -15.27 -17.67 -2.05
C TRP A 212 -15.59 -19.12 -2.42
N LYS A 213 -14.68 -19.75 -3.17
CA LYS A 213 -14.63 -21.22 -3.35
C LYS A 213 -13.60 -21.81 -2.38
N GLU A 214 -13.38 -23.12 -2.44
CA GLU A 214 -12.29 -23.80 -1.68
C GLU A 214 -10.91 -23.27 -2.06
N THR A 215 -10.76 -22.82 -3.31
CA THR A 215 -9.58 -22.12 -3.81
C THR A 215 -9.95 -20.78 -4.44
N TRP A 216 -9.00 -19.86 -4.48
CA TRP A 216 -9.14 -18.59 -5.22
C TRP A 216 -7.80 -18.29 -5.91
N CYS A 217 -7.83 -18.12 -7.24
CA CYS A 217 -6.62 -18.00 -8.06
C CYS A 217 -5.64 -19.18 -7.85
N GLY A 218 -6.19 -20.40 -7.68
CA GLY A 218 -5.40 -21.61 -7.44
C GLY A 218 -4.73 -21.70 -6.07
N ARG A 219 -5.16 -20.89 -5.08
CA ARG A 219 -4.64 -20.90 -3.71
C ARG A 219 -5.70 -21.35 -2.71
N PRO A 220 -5.33 -22.11 -1.67
CA PRO A 220 -6.29 -22.60 -0.68
C PRO A 220 -6.92 -21.42 0.08
N VAL A 221 -8.24 -21.49 0.30
CA VAL A 221 -9.00 -20.48 1.04
C VAL A 221 -9.41 -21.04 2.41
N LYS A 222 -9.11 -20.29 3.47
CA LYS A 222 -9.46 -20.60 4.86
C LYS A 222 -10.30 -19.48 5.47
N ILE A 223 -11.17 -19.86 6.41
CA ILE A 223 -11.86 -18.90 7.27
C ILE A 223 -10.89 -18.47 8.35
N ILE A 224 -10.85 -17.17 8.66
CA ILE A 224 -10.23 -16.67 9.88
C ILE A 224 -11.05 -17.24 11.04
N THR A 225 -10.58 -18.35 11.62
CA THR A 225 -11.09 -18.83 12.88
C THR A 225 -10.40 -18.00 13.95
N ASP A 226 -11.16 -17.44 14.89
CA ASP A 226 -10.58 -16.77 16.05
C ASP A 226 -9.81 -17.83 16.85
N SER A 227 -8.53 -18.04 16.52
CA SER A 227 -7.61 -18.80 17.35
C SER A 227 -7.12 -17.88 18.47
N SER A 228 -8.03 -17.57 19.38
CA SER A 228 -7.77 -16.96 20.67
C SER A 228 -8.84 -17.43 21.65
N SER A 229 -8.68 -18.68 22.10
CA SER A 229 -9.01 -19.09 23.46
C SER A 229 -7.87 -18.66 24.38
#